data_AF-W0J4J3-F1
#
_entry.id   AF-W0J4J3-F1
#
_cell.length_a   1.000
_cell.length_b   1.000
_cell.length_c   1.000
_cell.angle_alpha   90.00
_cell.angle_beta   90.00
_cell.angle_gamma   90.00
#
_symmetry.space_group_name_H-M   'P 1'
#
loop_
_entity.id
_entity.type
_entity.pdbx_description
1 polymer ?
#
loop_
_entity_poly.entity_id
_entity_poly.type
_entity_poly.pdbx_seq_one_letter_code
_entity_poly.pdbx_strand_id
1 'polypeptide(L)'
;MDDIHRAIIGGTGSGKTFVAQQWAADFRRAGIGTLVMHKPREPWPAECASWQTPDPERLQAMFWRAKRCAVFMELADAHVNKWDDRFHQCFSEGRHEGHRCFFISQYGPQVHPLIRANCSSLALFATTKKAAKAWAEEFNDEGLMGAVTLPPHMFYFKPSRYQPAVLRKVRA
;
A
#
# COMPACT_ATOMS: atom_id res chain seq x y z
N MET A 1 -11.25 -14.86 7.48
CA MET A 1 -9.96 -14.96 6.77
C MET A 1 -9.79 -13.61 6.13
N ASP A 2 -9.13 -12.69 6.83
CA ASP A 2 -9.28 -11.26 6.51
C ASP A 2 -8.50 -10.93 5.24
N ASP A 3 -9.23 -10.61 4.18
CA ASP A 3 -8.71 -10.10 2.93
C ASP A 3 -8.15 -8.70 3.17
N ILE A 4 -6.82 -8.63 3.30
CA ILE A 4 -6.15 -7.41 3.69
C ILE A 4 -5.69 -6.65 2.45
N HIS A 5 -6.51 -5.69 2.02
CA HIS A 5 -6.01 -4.56 1.25
C HIS A 5 -5.34 -3.56 2.18
N ARG A 6 -4.22 -2.98 1.75
CA ARG A 6 -3.37 -2.16 2.61
C ARG A 6 -2.88 -0.89 1.93
N ALA A 7 -2.98 0.21 2.66
CA ALA A 7 -2.34 1.46 2.31
C ALA A 7 -0.94 1.56 2.94
N ILE A 8 0.06 2.03 2.20
CA ILE A 8 1.41 2.32 2.69
C ILE A 8 1.76 3.76 2.32
N ILE A 9 1.76 4.66 3.30
CA ILE A 9 1.76 6.10 3.07
C ILE A 9 2.94 6.78 3.76
N GLY A 10 3.66 7.63 3.02
CA GLY A 10 4.72 8.45 3.59
C GLY A 10 5.51 9.25 2.56
N GLY A 11 6.14 10.35 2.97
CA GLY A 11 7.01 11.13 2.11
C GLY A 11 8.20 10.36 1.53
N THR A 12 8.93 10.98 0.62
CA THR A 12 10.23 10.46 0.15
C THR A 12 11.20 10.24 1.32
N GLY A 13 11.99 9.17 1.27
CA GLY A 13 12.95 8.83 2.32
C GLY A 13 12.35 8.22 3.60
N SER A 14 11.02 8.08 3.71
CA SER A 14 10.41 7.56 4.94
C SER A 14 10.72 6.09 5.24
N GLY A 15 11.06 5.30 4.22
CA GLY A 15 11.20 3.85 4.29
C GLY A 15 9.95 3.06 3.85
N LYS A 16 8.92 3.73 3.30
CA LYS A 16 7.69 3.06 2.83
C LYS A 16 7.93 1.96 1.80
N THR A 17 8.77 2.23 0.79
CA THR A 17 9.07 1.27 -0.27
C THR A 17 9.82 0.07 0.29
N PHE A 18 10.73 0.31 1.23
CA PHE A 18 11.47 -0.74 1.92
C PHE A 18 10.55 -1.65 2.76
N VAL A 19 9.60 -1.09 3.52
CA VAL A 19 8.59 -1.91 4.23
C VAL A 19 7.72 -2.70 3.27
N ALA A 20 7.33 -2.10 2.14
CA ALA A 20 6.55 -2.80 1.12
C ALA A 20 7.34 -3.96 0.52
N GLN A 21 8.62 -3.77 0.21
CA GLN A 21 9.54 -4.79 -0.27
C GLN A 21 9.75 -5.92 0.74
N GLN A 22 9.89 -5.61 2.04
CA GLN A 22 9.98 -6.62 3.09
C GLN A 22 8.73 -7.50 3.15
N TRP A 23 7.54 -6.89 3.12
CA TRP A 23 6.29 -7.66 3.10
C TRP A 23 6.13 -8.48 1.82
N ALA A 24 6.55 -7.96 0.68
CA ALA A 24 6.54 -8.71 -0.56
C ALA A 24 7.48 -9.93 -0.49
N ALA A 25 8.69 -9.76 0.07
CA ALA A 25 9.61 -10.86 0.33
C ALA A 25 9.02 -11.88 1.32
N ASP A 26 8.32 -11.44 2.37
CA ASP A 26 7.59 -12.32 3.29
C ASP A 26 6.53 -13.16 2.56
N PHE A 27 5.72 -12.53 1.70
CA PHE A 27 4.76 -13.26 0.88
C PHE A 27 5.44 -14.27 -0.05
N ARG A 28 6.54 -13.88 -0.71
CA ARG A 28 7.31 -14.79 -1.56
C ARG A 28 7.85 -15.99 -0.78
N ARG A 29 8.39 -15.77 0.43
CA ARG A 29 8.86 -16.85 1.32
C ARG A 29 7.73 -17.77 1.76
N ALA A 30 6.51 -17.25 1.89
CA ALA A 30 5.31 -18.02 2.18
C ALA A 30 4.70 -18.72 0.93
N GLY A 31 5.38 -18.67 -0.23
CA GLY A 31 4.89 -19.29 -1.47
C GLY A 31 3.79 -18.51 -2.19
N ILE A 32 3.53 -17.26 -1.79
CA ILE A 32 2.52 -16.39 -2.41
C ILE A 32 3.19 -15.58 -3.53
N GLY A 33 2.62 -15.66 -4.73
CA GLY A 33 3.07 -14.87 -5.88
C GLY A 33 2.95 -13.37 -5.60
N THR A 34 3.95 -12.60 -6.01
CA THR A 34 3.99 -11.14 -5.84
C THR A 34 4.03 -10.45 -7.19
N LEU A 35 3.03 -9.59 -7.44
CA LEU A 35 2.96 -8.72 -8.62
C LEU A 35 3.30 -7.30 -8.17
N VAL A 36 4.22 -6.64 -8.86
CA VAL A 36 4.67 -5.29 -8.47
C VAL A 36 4.53 -4.33 -9.65
N MET A 37 3.77 -3.26 -9.45
CA MET A 37 3.92 -2.06 -10.26
C MET A 37 4.89 -1.11 -9.58
N HIS A 38 6.10 -1.00 -10.13
CA HIS A 38 7.17 -0.18 -9.58
C HIS A 38 7.27 1.16 -10.32
N LYS A 39 7.99 2.12 -9.76
CA LYS A 39 8.27 3.38 -10.46
C LYS A 39 9.16 3.14 -11.69
N PRO A 40 9.02 3.93 -12.77
CA PRO A 40 9.93 3.86 -13.90
C PRO A 40 11.40 3.92 -13.44
N ARG A 41 12.24 3.01 -13.95
CA ARG A 41 13.67 2.90 -13.63
C ARG A 41 14.04 2.48 -12.20
N GLU A 42 13.07 2.15 -11.36
CA GLU A 42 13.30 1.64 -10.00
C GLU A 42 12.67 0.24 -9.82
N PRO A 43 13.13 -0.80 -10.55
CA PRO A 43 12.63 -2.15 -10.35
C PRO A 43 12.94 -2.63 -8.92
N TRP A 44 12.02 -3.38 -8.34
CA TRP A 44 12.22 -4.00 -7.04
C TRP A 44 13.21 -5.16 -7.13
N PRO A 45 13.91 -5.49 -6.02
CA PRO A 45 14.76 -6.67 -5.94
C PRO A 45 14.02 -7.95 -6.32
N ALA A 46 14.75 -8.91 -6.91
CA ALA A 46 14.16 -10.14 -7.42
C ALA A 46 13.43 -10.90 -6.30
N GLU A 47 14.00 -10.97 -5.10
CA GLU A 47 13.42 -11.61 -3.91
C GLU A 47 12.09 -11.02 -3.44
N CYS A 48 11.71 -9.83 -3.92
CA CYS A 48 10.45 -9.16 -3.57
C CYS A 48 9.35 -9.36 -4.62
N ALA A 49 9.68 -9.72 -5.87
CA ALA A 49 8.72 -9.76 -6.97
C ALA A 49 8.79 -11.06 -7.78
N SER A 50 7.67 -11.76 -7.91
CA SER A 50 7.52 -12.87 -8.87
C SER A 50 7.38 -12.34 -10.30
N TRP A 51 6.76 -11.18 -10.44
CA TRP A 51 6.61 -10.46 -11.69
C TRP A 51 6.49 -8.96 -11.39
N GLN A 52 7.07 -8.12 -12.24
CA GLN A 52 7.01 -6.67 -12.04
C GLN A 52 7.00 -5.88 -13.35
N THR A 53 6.43 -4.69 -13.31
CA THR A 53 6.34 -3.78 -14.45
C THR A 53 6.26 -2.32 -13.97
N PRO A 54 6.68 -1.35 -14.78
CA PRO A 54 6.31 0.05 -14.55
C PRO A 54 5.00 0.44 -15.27
N ASP A 55 4.40 -0.46 -16.05
CA ASP A 55 3.26 -0.19 -16.93
C ASP A 55 1.92 -0.61 -16.26
N PRO A 56 1.01 0.35 -15.98
CA PRO A 56 -0.31 0.09 -15.42
C PRO A 56 -1.15 -0.93 -16.19
N GLU A 57 -1.14 -0.90 -17.52
CA GLU A 57 -1.99 -1.76 -18.35
C GLU A 57 -1.50 -3.20 -18.32
N ARG A 58 -0.17 -3.38 -18.39
CA ARG A 58 0.45 -4.70 -18.22
C ARG A 58 0.20 -5.27 -16.82
N LEU A 59 0.22 -4.43 -15.79
CA LEU A 59 -0.12 -4.86 -14.44
C LEU A 59 -1.57 -5.37 -14.40
N GLN A 60 -2.53 -4.62 -14.93
CA GLN A 60 -3.94 -5.03 -14.94
C GLN A 60 -4.16 -6.34 -15.70
N ALA A 61 -3.56 -6.49 -16.88
CA ALA A 61 -3.64 -7.74 -17.63
C ALA A 61 -3.09 -8.94 -16.84
N MET A 62 -1.94 -8.77 -16.16
CA MET A 62 -1.37 -9.80 -15.31
C MET A 62 -2.22 -10.07 -14.06
N PHE A 63 -2.75 -9.01 -13.44
CA PHE A 63 -3.60 -9.08 -12.25
C PHE A 63 -4.78 -10.02 -12.47
N TRP A 64 -5.55 -9.81 -13.54
CA TRP A 64 -6.75 -10.61 -13.81
C TRP A 64 -6.45 -12.05 -14.24
N ARG A 65 -5.26 -12.29 -14.80
CA ARG A 65 -4.80 -13.64 -15.18
C ARG A 65 -4.30 -14.43 -13.98
N ALA A 66 -3.62 -13.77 -13.05
CA ALA A 66 -3.09 -14.40 -11.84
C ALA A 66 -4.21 -14.66 -10.83
N LYS A 67 -3.92 -15.50 -9.82
CA LYS A 67 -4.83 -15.77 -8.69
C LYS A 67 -4.03 -15.81 -7.40
N ARG A 68 -4.66 -15.40 -6.30
CA ARG A 68 -4.13 -15.52 -4.94
C ARG A 68 -2.78 -14.83 -4.71
N CYS A 69 -2.50 -13.76 -5.45
CA CYS A 69 -1.24 -13.00 -5.35
C CYS A 69 -1.31 -11.83 -4.36
N ALA A 70 -0.17 -11.43 -3.81
CA ALA A 70 0.01 -10.11 -3.23
C ALA A 70 0.41 -9.12 -4.33
N VAL A 71 -0.29 -8.00 -4.44
CA VAL A 71 -0.16 -7.05 -5.55
C VAL A 71 0.22 -5.70 -4.99
N PHE A 72 1.44 -5.25 -5.25
CA PHE A 72 1.97 -3.98 -4.79
C PHE A 72 1.95 -2.95 -5.90
N MET A 73 1.32 -1.80 -5.65
CA MET A 73 1.13 -0.74 -6.63
C MET A 73 1.79 0.54 -6.10
N GLU A 74 2.95 0.90 -6.64
CA GLU A 74 3.61 2.15 -6.29
C GLU A 74 2.99 3.30 -7.10
N LEU A 75 1.93 3.86 -6.53
CA LEU A 75 1.14 4.95 -7.11
C LEU A 75 1.91 6.27 -6.92
N ALA A 76 2.87 6.51 -7.82
CA ALA A 76 3.57 7.78 -7.88
C ALA A 76 2.60 8.90 -8.29
N ASP A 77 2.85 10.10 -7.77
CA ASP A 77 1.97 11.27 -7.88
C ASP A 77 1.67 11.68 -9.34
N ALA A 78 2.54 11.32 -10.29
CA ALA A 78 2.35 11.57 -11.72
C ALA A 78 1.42 10.57 -12.43
N HIS A 79 1.12 9.42 -11.81
CA HIS A 79 0.39 8.32 -12.44
C HIS A 79 -0.99 8.08 -11.86
N VAL A 80 -1.37 8.73 -10.75
CA VAL A 80 -2.67 8.56 -10.12
C VAL A 80 -3.20 9.92 -9.69
N ASN A 81 -4.38 10.26 -10.18
CA ASN A 81 -5.16 11.37 -9.67
C ASN A 81 -6.36 10.82 -8.89
N LYS A 82 -7.00 11.66 -8.05
CA LYS A 82 -8.12 11.23 -7.21
C LYS A 82 -9.37 10.75 -7.98
N TRP A 83 -9.40 10.96 -9.29
CA TRP A 83 -10.47 10.55 -10.21
C TRP A 83 -10.08 9.33 -11.06
N ASP A 84 -8.87 8.81 -10.88
CA ASP A 84 -8.37 7.66 -11.60
C ASP A 84 -8.93 6.37 -10.98
N ASP A 85 -9.84 5.74 -11.71
CA ASP A 85 -10.53 4.52 -11.33
C ASP A 85 -9.87 3.25 -11.88
N ARG A 86 -8.77 3.37 -12.65
CA ARG A 86 -8.09 2.24 -13.32
C ARG A 86 -7.74 1.10 -12.36
N PHE A 87 -7.41 1.43 -11.10
CA PHE A 87 -7.10 0.44 -10.08
C PHE A 87 -8.25 0.18 -9.10
N HIS A 88 -9.37 0.91 -9.21
CA HIS A 88 -10.50 0.72 -8.30
C HIS A 88 -11.01 -0.72 -8.33
N GLN A 89 -11.18 -1.29 -9.53
CA GLN A 89 -11.61 -2.69 -9.70
C GLN A 89 -10.65 -3.68 -9.03
N CYS A 90 -9.34 -3.42 -9.05
CA CYS A 90 -8.37 -4.27 -8.35
C CYS A 90 -8.60 -4.31 -6.83
N PHE A 91 -9.10 -3.22 -6.22
CA PHE A 91 -9.37 -3.14 -4.79
C PHE A 91 -10.82 -3.49 -4.42
N SER A 92 -11.77 -3.39 -5.34
CA SER A 92 -13.17 -3.79 -5.07
C SER A 92 -13.39 -5.27 -5.34
N GLU A 93 -12.79 -5.80 -6.41
CA GLU A 93 -13.07 -7.14 -6.93
C GLU A 93 -11.91 -8.12 -6.77
N GLY A 94 -10.67 -7.61 -6.62
CA GLY A 94 -9.47 -8.44 -6.50
C GLY A 94 -9.52 -9.53 -5.42
N ARG A 95 -10.24 -9.26 -4.32
CA ARG A 95 -10.46 -10.24 -3.26
C ARG A 95 -11.16 -11.52 -3.74
N HIS A 96 -12.02 -11.45 -4.76
CA HIS A 96 -12.70 -12.62 -5.32
C HIS A 96 -11.73 -13.56 -6.03
N GLU A 97 -10.58 -13.02 -6.45
CA GLU A 97 -9.46 -13.76 -7.01
C GLU A 97 -8.42 -14.16 -5.96
N GLY A 98 -8.70 -13.89 -4.69
CA GLY A 98 -7.79 -14.09 -3.55
C GLY A 98 -6.63 -13.09 -3.50
N HIS A 99 -6.70 -11.97 -4.23
CA HIS A 99 -5.64 -10.98 -4.22
C HIS A 99 -5.59 -10.17 -2.93
N ARG A 100 -4.37 -9.86 -2.50
CA ARG A 100 -4.08 -8.88 -1.45
C ARG A 100 -3.45 -7.66 -2.09
N CYS A 101 -4.21 -6.59 -2.21
CA CYS A 101 -3.76 -5.37 -2.88
C CYS A 101 -3.12 -4.38 -1.90
N PHE A 102 -1.95 -3.87 -2.26
CA PHE A 102 -1.19 -2.88 -1.52
C PHE A 102 -1.00 -1.68 -2.42
N PHE A 103 -1.38 -0.49 -1.97
CA PHE A 103 -0.94 0.72 -2.66
C PHE A 103 0.07 1.48 -1.82
N ILE A 104 1.08 2.02 -2.49
CA ILE A 104 2.16 2.79 -1.88
C ILE A 104 2.09 4.18 -2.48
N SER A 105 2.03 5.22 -1.65
CA SER A 105 1.93 6.59 -2.16
C SER A 105 2.55 7.61 -1.20
N GLN A 106 2.89 8.79 -1.73
CA GLN A 106 3.43 9.88 -0.92
C GLN A 106 2.35 10.59 -0.11
N TYR A 107 1.20 10.84 -0.73
CA TYR A 107 0.12 11.60 -0.13
C TYR A 107 -1.21 10.85 -0.26
N GLY A 108 -1.65 10.20 0.82
CA GLY A 108 -2.88 9.40 0.83
C GLY A 108 -4.10 10.06 0.18
N PRO A 109 -4.42 11.33 0.45
CA PRO A 109 -5.61 11.97 -0.13
C PRO A 109 -5.62 12.13 -1.67
N GLN A 110 -4.49 11.92 -2.36
CA GLN A 110 -4.44 11.93 -3.83
C GLN A 110 -4.93 10.63 -4.48
N VAL A 111 -4.94 9.54 -3.72
CA VAL A 111 -5.44 8.23 -4.19
C VAL A 111 -6.97 8.27 -4.24
N HIS A 112 -7.60 7.60 -5.21
CA HIS A 112 -9.06 7.57 -5.31
C HIS A 112 -9.73 7.15 -3.97
N PRO A 113 -10.73 7.88 -3.45
CA PRO A 113 -11.35 7.59 -2.14
C PRO A 113 -11.88 6.16 -2.01
N LEU A 114 -12.46 5.59 -3.08
CA LEU A 114 -12.95 4.21 -3.06
C LEU A 114 -11.82 3.17 -2.91
N ILE A 115 -10.61 3.44 -3.43
CA ILE A 115 -9.46 2.55 -3.19
C ILE A 115 -9.08 2.58 -1.70
N ARG A 116 -9.08 3.78 -1.09
CA ARG A 116 -8.77 3.92 0.34
C ARG A 116 -9.82 3.27 1.23
N ALA A 117 -11.10 3.45 0.90
CA ALA A 117 -12.22 2.83 1.62
C ALA A 117 -12.13 1.29 1.61
N ASN A 118 -11.69 0.70 0.50
CA ASN A 118 -11.48 -0.75 0.40
C ASN A 118 -10.24 -1.26 1.16
N CYS A 119 -9.35 -0.39 1.65
CA CYS A 119 -8.23 -0.81 2.49
C CYS A 119 -8.71 -1.12 3.91
N SER A 120 -8.30 -2.28 4.43
CA SER A 120 -8.60 -2.70 5.80
C SER A 120 -7.42 -2.45 6.75
N SER A 121 -6.22 -2.16 6.23
CA SER A 121 -5.03 -1.89 7.03
C SER A 121 -4.19 -0.74 6.47
N LEU A 122 -3.33 -0.16 7.32
CA LEU A 122 -2.54 1.03 7.01
C LEU A 122 -1.15 0.96 7.65
N ALA A 123 -0.12 1.31 6.89
CA ALA A 123 1.15 1.78 7.41
C ALA A 123 1.30 3.27 7.11
N LEU A 124 1.25 4.09 8.15
CA LEU A 124 1.31 5.55 8.06
C LEU A 124 2.62 6.06 8.66
N PHE A 125 3.54 6.44 7.78
CA PHE A 125 4.78 7.13 8.14
C PHE A 125 4.50 8.62 8.39
N ALA A 126 5.57 9.35 8.74
CA ALA A 126 5.53 10.80 8.85
C ALA A 126 4.80 11.46 7.66
N THR A 127 3.81 12.30 7.97
CA THR A 127 2.98 12.98 6.97
C THR A 127 2.46 14.32 7.49
N THR A 128 1.83 15.11 6.60
CA THR A 128 1.24 16.41 6.96
C THR A 128 0.05 16.23 7.91
N LYS A 129 -0.23 17.25 8.74
CA LYS A 129 -1.42 17.29 9.61
C LYS A 129 -2.73 17.00 8.88
N LYS A 130 -2.87 17.53 7.65
CA LYS A 130 -4.06 17.30 6.82
C LYS A 130 -4.20 15.84 6.41
N ALA A 131 -3.12 15.18 5.98
CA ALA A 131 -3.15 13.76 5.63
C ALA A 131 -3.37 12.86 6.85
N ALA A 132 -2.71 13.17 7.98
CA ALA A 132 -2.91 12.42 9.23
C ALA A 132 -4.37 12.47 9.68
N LYS A 133 -5.01 13.65 9.62
CA LYS A 133 -6.43 13.81 9.94
C LYS A 133 -7.34 12.98 9.02
N ALA A 134 -7.12 13.04 7.70
CA ALA A 134 -7.90 12.26 6.76
C ALA A 134 -7.80 10.74 7.06
N TRP A 135 -6.60 10.25 7.37
CA TRP A 135 -6.42 8.84 7.73
C TRP A 135 -7.02 8.48 9.09
N ALA A 136 -6.92 9.36 10.09
CA ALA A 136 -7.55 9.18 11.39
C ALA A 136 -9.07 9.05 11.26
N GLU A 137 -9.70 9.90 10.45
CA GLU A 137 -11.14 9.85 10.14
C GLU A 137 -11.50 8.57 9.38
N GLU A 138 -10.78 8.25 8.29
CA GLU A 138 -11.08 7.07 7.45
C GLU A 138 -10.94 5.75 8.20
N PHE A 139 -10.03 5.66 9.16
CA PHE A 139 -9.77 4.46 9.95
C PHE A 139 -10.40 4.49 11.35
N ASN A 140 -11.11 5.57 11.70
CA ASN A 140 -11.69 5.82 13.02
C ASN A 140 -10.67 5.60 14.15
N ASP A 141 -9.51 6.26 14.05
CA ASP A 141 -8.39 6.09 14.97
C ASP A 141 -7.60 7.40 15.14
N GLU A 142 -7.92 8.14 16.21
CA GLU A 142 -7.27 9.42 16.53
C GLU A 142 -5.76 9.26 16.80
N GLY A 143 -5.28 8.06 17.17
CA GLY A 143 -3.86 7.78 17.38
C GLY A 143 -3.02 8.02 16.13
N LEU A 144 -3.63 7.94 14.93
CA LEU A 144 -2.97 8.24 13.66
C LEU A 144 -2.57 9.71 13.52
N MET A 145 -3.14 10.62 14.31
CA MET A 145 -2.71 12.03 14.36
C MET A 145 -1.26 12.20 14.81
N GLY A 146 -0.71 11.24 15.57
CA GLY A 146 0.69 11.23 15.96
C GLY A 146 1.66 11.14 14.78
N ALA A 147 1.18 10.78 13.58
CA ALA A 147 2.00 10.67 12.38
C ALA A 147 2.67 11.99 11.98
N VAL A 148 2.18 13.14 12.46
CA VAL A 148 2.73 14.46 12.14
C VAL A 148 4.14 14.69 12.71
N THR A 149 4.48 14.00 13.80
CA THR A 149 5.73 14.21 14.55
C THR A 149 6.64 13.00 14.56
N LEU A 150 6.38 12.00 13.69
CA LEU A 150 7.18 10.79 13.66
C LEU A 150 8.61 11.07 13.18
N PRO A 151 9.63 10.53 13.86
CA PRO A 151 10.99 10.55 13.34
C PRO A 151 11.12 9.63 12.11
N PRO A 152 12.21 9.76 11.33
CA PRO A 152 12.48 8.91 10.18
C PRO A 152 12.38 7.42 10.51
N HIS A 153 11.84 6.63 9.56
CA HIS A 153 11.72 5.18 9.66
C HIS A 153 10.82 4.67 10.80
N MET A 154 10.01 5.54 11.39
CA MET A 154 8.89 5.14 12.26
C MET A 154 7.57 5.32 11.53
N PHE A 155 6.62 4.44 11.84
CA PHE A 155 5.29 4.47 11.27
C PHE A 155 4.27 3.90 12.25
N TYR A 156 3.04 4.40 12.17
CA TYR A 156 1.89 3.74 12.77
C TYR A 156 1.44 2.60 11.85
N PHE A 157 1.34 1.41 12.41
CA PHE A 157 0.75 0.27 11.74
C PHE A 157 -0.63 -0.02 12.33
N LYS A 158 -1.66 0.14 11.50
CA LYS A 158 -3.03 -0.26 11.81
C LYS A 158 -3.32 -1.60 11.12
N PRO A 159 -3.34 -2.72 11.85
CA PRO A 159 -3.47 -4.06 11.26
C PRO A 159 -4.85 -4.34 10.67
N SER A 160 -5.91 -3.74 11.24
CA SER A 160 -7.28 -3.80 10.73
C SER A 160 -8.04 -2.52 11.11
N ARG A 161 -9.23 -2.30 10.53
CA ARG A 161 -10.12 -1.18 10.90
C ARG A 161 -10.57 -1.22 12.37
N TYR A 162 -10.57 -2.39 12.99
CA TYR A 162 -11.13 -2.62 14.33
C TYR A 162 -10.06 -2.72 15.43
N GLN A 163 -8.78 -2.63 15.08
CA GLN A 163 -7.67 -2.70 16.03
C GLN A 163 -6.93 -1.37 16.08
N PRO A 164 -6.46 -0.93 17.25
CA PRO A 164 -5.75 0.34 17.37
C PRO A 164 -4.44 0.33 16.58
N ALA A 165 -4.03 1.50 16.11
CA ALA A 165 -2.72 1.69 15.51
C ALA A 165 -1.59 1.43 16.52
N VAL A 166 -0.54 0.74 16.08
CA VAL A 166 0.65 0.44 16.89
C VAL A 166 1.86 1.10 16.26
N LEU A 167 2.65 1.80 17.06
CA LEU A 167 3.90 2.40 16.62
C LEU A 167 4.95 1.32 16.29
N ARG A 168 5.56 1.42 15.11
CA ARG A 168 6.61 0.50 14.65
C ARG A 168 7.79 1.25 14.05
N LYS A 169 8.93 0.56 14.00
CA LYS A 169 10.16 1.02 13.32
C LYS A 169 10.47 0.07 12.17
N VAL A 170 10.95 0.63 11.05
CA VAL A 170 11.52 -0.17 9.96
C VAL A 170 12.67 -1.00 10.52
N ARG A 171 12.65 -2.32 10.28
CA ARG A 171 13.73 -3.23 10.69
C ARG A 171 14.71 -3.34 9.55
N ALA A 172 16.00 -3.14 9.79
CA ALA A 172 17.03 -3.41 8.79
C ALA A 172 17.12 -4.90 8.50
#